data_AF-A0A973C786-F1
#
_entry.id   AF-A0A973C786-F1
#
_cell.length_a   1.000
_cell.length_b   1.000
_cell.length_c   1.000
_cell.angle_alpha   90.00
_cell.angle_beta   90.00
_cell.angle_gamma   90.00
#
_symmetry.space_group_name_H-M   'P 1'
#
loop_
_entity.id
_entity.type
_entity.pdbx_description
1 polymer ?
#
loop_
_entity_poly.entity_id
_entity_poly.type
_entity_poly.pdbx_seq_one_letter_code
_entity_poly.pdbx_strand_id
1 'polypeptide(L)'
;MKKFIKATALALTLGASFTASAAGYAVVDAGKILQQLPQREAIGKRLNEEFQVRAIELNKLQKELVSLNEKRQRDAALMTSQEQTKLVRKLEELNAQLKLKGRAFKEDQQRRGQEENNKLLVLLQSAIETVSKREGYDLVFTKQAVLFVDPKLDISDKIIQELSK
;
A
#
# COMPACT_ATOMS: atom_id res chain seq x y z
N MET A 1 81.91 -11.84 -40.06
CA MET A 1 81.10 -13.04 -40.37
C MET A 1 80.26 -13.39 -39.16
N LYS A 2 78.93 -13.59 -39.36
CA LYS A 2 77.95 -14.26 -38.46
C LYS A 2 77.58 -13.43 -37.20
N LYS A 3 76.32 -13.14 -36.83
CA LYS A 3 74.97 -13.46 -37.30
C LYS A 3 73.97 -12.45 -36.68
N PHE A 4 73.05 -11.94 -37.51
CA PHE A 4 71.62 -11.71 -37.28
C PHE A 4 71.07 -11.12 -35.96
N ILE A 5 70.61 -9.87 -36.07
CA ILE A 5 69.22 -9.41 -35.86
C ILE A 5 68.37 -10.27 -34.93
N LYS A 6 68.01 -9.71 -33.76
CA LYS A 6 66.68 -9.88 -33.15
C LYS A 6 66.25 -8.60 -32.44
N ALA A 7 65.71 -7.68 -33.23
CA ALA A 7 64.61 -6.85 -32.76
C ALA A 7 63.41 -7.78 -32.55
N THR A 8 62.92 -7.89 -31.32
CA THR A 8 61.54 -8.33 -31.10
C THR A 8 61.06 -7.65 -29.84
N ALA A 9 60.41 -6.50 -30.05
CA ALA A 9 59.45 -5.96 -29.13
C ALA A 9 58.43 -7.07 -28.81
N LEU A 10 58.32 -7.45 -27.56
CA LEU A 10 57.09 -8.03 -27.05
C LEU A 10 56.66 -7.16 -25.89
N ALA A 11 55.98 -6.07 -26.24
CA ALA A 11 55.07 -5.41 -25.34
C ALA A 11 54.14 -6.49 -24.79
N LEU A 12 54.35 -6.89 -23.53
CA LEU A 12 53.29 -7.53 -22.76
C LEU A 12 52.21 -6.47 -22.62
N THR A 13 51.26 -6.50 -23.54
CA THR A 13 49.96 -5.90 -23.36
C THR A 13 49.44 -6.42 -22.02
N LEU A 14 49.40 -5.55 -21.01
CA LEU A 14 48.50 -5.72 -19.89
C LEU A 14 47.09 -5.73 -20.48
N GLY A 15 46.63 -6.90 -20.85
CA GLY A 15 45.20 -7.19 -20.97
C GLY A 15 44.64 -7.10 -19.56
N ALA A 16 44.40 -5.88 -19.09
CA ALA A 16 43.39 -5.67 -18.08
C ALA A 16 42.09 -6.15 -18.72
N SER A 17 41.79 -7.44 -18.54
CA SER A 17 40.45 -7.95 -18.73
C SER A 17 39.59 -7.12 -17.79
N PHE A 18 38.97 -6.07 -18.32
CA PHE A 18 37.83 -5.47 -17.67
C PHE A 18 36.84 -6.60 -17.51
N THR A 19 36.76 -7.16 -16.31
CA THR A 19 35.57 -7.90 -15.90
C THR A 19 34.47 -6.85 -15.94
N ALA A 20 33.79 -6.74 -17.06
CA ALA A 20 32.50 -6.08 -17.10
C ALA A 20 31.67 -6.83 -16.07
N SER A 21 31.53 -6.26 -14.86
CA SER A 21 30.56 -6.76 -13.91
C SER A 21 29.23 -6.59 -14.60
N ALA A 22 28.68 -7.69 -15.13
CA ALA A 22 27.35 -7.66 -15.69
C ALA A 22 26.44 -7.17 -14.56
N ALA A 23 25.79 -6.02 -14.77
CA ALA A 23 24.96 -5.43 -13.74
C ALA A 23 23.93 -6.47 -13.27
N GLY A 24 23.82 -6.66 -11.96
CA GLY A 24 22.87 -7.60 -11.39
C GLY A 24 21.46 -7.05 -11.53
N TYR A 25 20.59 -7.72 -12.28
CA TYR A 25 19.18 -7.34 -12.42
C TYR A 25 18.29 -8.29 -11.64
N ALA A 26 17.29 -7.75 -10.96
CA ALA A 26 16.25 -8.54 -10.30
C ALA A 26 14.86 -7.96 -10.55
N VAL A 27 13.83 -8.77 -10.30
CA VAL A 27 12.43 -8.37 -10.38
C VAL A 27 11.72 -8.65 -9.05
N VAL A 28 10.79 -7.78 -8.69
CA VAL A 28 9.92 -7.94 -7.52
C VAL A 28 8.45 -7.76 -7.86
N ASP A 29 7.60 -8.56 -7.23
CA ASP A 29 6.16 -8.41 -7.22
C ASP A 29 5.74 -7.75 -5.91
N ALA A 30 5.73 -6.41 -5.90
CA ALA A 30 5.31 -5.63 -4.74
C ALA A 30 3.89 -6.00 -4.27
N GLY A 31 2.99 -6.36 -5.19
CA GLY A 31 1.63 -6.77 -4.86
C GLY A 31 1.61 -8.07 -4.07
N LYS A 32 2.32 -9.10 -4.55
CA LYS A 32 2.48 -10.37 -3.83
C LYS A 32 3.12 -10.16 -2.46
N ILE A 33 4.21 -9.40 -2.40
CA ILE A 33 4.94 -9.16 -1.15
C ILE A 33 4.02 -8.50 -0.13
N LEU A 34 3.39 -7.38 -0.49
CA LEU A 34 2.50 -6.64 0.41
C LEU A 34 1.27 -7.44 0.84
N GLN A 35 0.81 -8.43 0.06
CA GLN A 35 -0.29 -9.31 0.45
C GLN A 35 0.13 -10.35 1.49
N GLN A 36 1.38 -10.81 1.45
CA GLN A 36 1.90 -11.85 2.32
C GLN A 36 2.59 -11.32 3.59
N LEU A 37 2.67 -10.00 3.75
CA LEU A 37 3.27 -9.39 4.94
C LEU A 37 2.46 -9.66 6.22
N PRO A 38 3.05 -10.21 7.29
CA PRO A 38 2.36 -10.42 8.55
C PRO A 38 1.89 -9.12 9.19
N GLN A 39 2.59 -8.01 8.96
CA GLN A 39 2.25 -6.69 9.48
C GLN A 39 0.91 -6.17 8.90
N ARG A 40 0.48 -6.66 7.73
CA ARG A 40 -0.78 -6.23 7.09
C ARG A 40 -2.00 -6.57 7.92
N GLU A 41 -2.05 -7.76 8.51
CA GLU A 41 -3.19 -8.17 9.33
C GLU A 41 -3.28 -7.32 10.60
N ALA A 42 -2.14 -7.07 11.25
CA ALA A 42 -2.07 -6.21 12.44
C ALA A 42 -2.51 -4.77 12.15
N ILE A 43 -2.08 -4.21 11.02
CA ILE A 43 -2.54 -2.89 10.54
C ILE A 43 -4.05 -2.90 10.32
N GLY A 44 -4.58 -3.93 9.65
CA GLY A 44 -6.01 -4.08 9.41
C GLY A 44 -6.84 -4.10 10.69
N LYS A 45 -6.40 -4.86 11.69
CA LYS A 45 -7.05 -4.91 13.03
C LYS A 45 -7.01 -3.55 13.72
N ARG A 46 -5.85 -2.89 13.74
CA ARG A 46 -5.67 -1.57 14.36
C ARG A 46 -6.54 -0.50 13.70
N LEU A 47 -6.59 -0.47 12.36
CA LEU A 47 -7.47 0.45 11.64
C LEU A 47 -8.94 0.15 11.96
N ASN A 48 -9.35 -1.12 11.96
CA ASN A 48 -10.71 -1.49 12.30
C ASN A 48 -11.11 -1.01 13.71
N GLU A 49 -10.26 -1.24 14.72
CA GLU A 49 -10.47 -0.76 16.10
C GLU A 49 -10.61 0.76 16.16
N GLU A 50 -9.73 1.49 15.48
CA GLU A 50 -9.73 2.96 15.45
C GLU A 50 -11.01 3.56 14.83
N PHE A 51 -11.59 2.88 13.85
CA PHE A 51 -12.79 3.33 13.15
C PHE A 51 -14.08 2.73 13.71
N GLN A 52 -14.01 1.69 14.55
CA GLN A 52 -15.18 0.95 15.03
C GLN A 52 -16.20 1.84 15.75
N VAL A 53 -15.74 2.68 16.69
CA VAL A 53 -16.63 3.55 17.47
C VAL A 53 -17.40 4.51 16.57
N ARG A 54 -16.72 5.11 15.59
CA ARG A 54 -17.33 6.05 14.63
C ARG A 54 -18.27 5.33 13.66
N ALA A 55 -17.95 4.11 13.26
CA ALA A 55 -18.83 3.29 12.43
C ALA A 55 -20.13 2.94 13.16
N ILE A 56 -20.05 2.58 14.45
CA ILE A 56 -21.23 2.32 15.31
C ILE A 56 -22.07 3.58 15.45
N GLU A 57 -21.45 4.75 15.67
CA GLU A 57 -22.16 6.02 15.76
C GLU A 57 -22.92 6.35 14.47
N LEU A 58 -22.26 6.23 13.31
CA LEU A 58 -22.90 6.44 12.01
C LEU A 58 -24.06 5.48 11.77
N ASN A 59 -23.91 4.21 12.15
CA ASN A 59 -24.98 3.22 12.06
C ASN A 59 -26.18 3.59 12.93
N LYS A 60 -25.93 4.09 14.15
CA LYS A 60 -26.99 4.53 15.07
C LYS A 60 -27.76 5.72 14.49
N LEU A 61 -27.05 6.74 14.00
CA LEU A 61 -27.66 7.91 13.34
C LEU A 61 -28.51 7.50 12.13
N GLN A 62 -28.02 6.55 11.32
CA GLN A 62 -28.75 6.03 10.16
C GLN A 62 -30.04 5.32 10.59
N LYS A 63 -29.99 4.48 11.62
CA LYS A 63 -31.16 3.78 12.17
C LYS A 63 -32.18 4.75 12.74
N GLU A 64 -31.73 5.77 13.48
CA GLU A 64 -32.61 6.81 14.03
C GLU A 64 -33.32 7.57 12.90
N LEU A 65 -32.58 7.95 11.85
CA LEU A 65 -33.14 8.62 10.68
C LEU A 65 -34.21 7.79 9.97
N VAL A 66 -33.96 6.49 9.77
CA VAL A 66 -34.93 5.56 9.16
C VAL A 66 -36.17 5.45 10.05
N SER A 67 -35.99 5.22 11.35
CA SER A 67 -37.08 5.09 12.31
C SER A 67 -37.97 6.33 12.36
N LEU A 68 -37.38 7.53 12.39
CA LEU A 68 -38.13 8.78 12.39
C LEU A 68 -38.84 9.05 11.06
N ASN A 69 -38.26 8.64 9.93
CA ASN A 69 -38.92 8.74 8.63
C ASN A 69 -40.13 7.82 8.53
N GLU A 70 -40.03 6.59 9.04
CA GLU A 70 -41.16 5.68 9.12
C GLU A 70 -42.24 6.21 10.07
N LYS A 71 -41.84 6.73 11.24
CA LYS A 71 -42.77 7.37 12.18
C LYS A 71 -43.51 8.51 11.51
N ARG A 72 -42.80 9.38 10.79
CA ARG A 72 -43.41 10.48 10.03
C ARG A 72 -44.44 9.96 9.04
N GLN A 73 -44.15 8.89 8.31
CA GLN A 73 -45.08 8.32 7.31
C GLN A 73 -46.33 7.71 7.95
N ARG A 74 -46.16 6.96 9.05
CA ARG A 74 -47.27 6.30 9.75
C ARG A 74 -48.18 7.29 10.49
N ASP A 75 -47.57 8.25 11.18
CA ASP A 75 -48.28 9.09 12.15
C ASP A 75 -48.61 10.48 11.57
N ALA A 76 -48.31 10.76 10.29
CA ALA A 76 -48.44 12.09 9.68
C ALA A 76 -49.80 12.75 9.94
N ALA A 77 -50.89 12.00 9.77
CA ALA A 77 -52.26 12.49 9.92
C ALA A 77 -52.69 12.68 11.38
N LEU A 78 -51.95 12.09 12.33
CA LEU A 78 -52.25 12.15 13.77
C LEU A 78 -51.44 13.26 14.48
N MET A 79 -50.40 13.78 13.84
CA MET A 79 -49.51 14.80 14.40
C MET A 79 -50.11 16.20 14.30
N THR A 80 -49.89 17.01 15.34
CA THR A 80 -50.11 18.46 15.29
C THR A 80 -49.06 19.15 14.40
N SER A 81 -49.36 20.37 13.93
CA SER A 81 -48.42 21.19 13.15
C SER A 81 -47.08 21.42 13.90
N GLN A 82 -47.14 21.58 15.23
CA GLN A 82 -45.93 21.75 16.05
C GLN A 82 -45.09 20.48 16.09
N GLU A 83 -45.71 19.30 16.22
CA GLU A 83 -45.01 18.01 16.22
C GLU A 83 -44.40 17.69 14.85
N GLN A 84 -45.14 17.95 13.77
CA GLN A 84 -44.62 17.81 12.40
C GLN A 84 -43.38 18.69 12.20
N THR A 85 -43.45 19.96 12.63
CA THR A 85 -42.32 20.89 12.52
C THR A 85 -41.10 20.40 13.31
N LYS A 86 -41.29 19.91 14.54
CA LYS A 86 -40.19 19.35 15.36
C LYS A 86 -39.58 18.11 14.69
N LEU A 87 -40.41 17.22 14.13
CA LEU A 87 -39.95 16.01 13.46
C LEU A 87 -39.16 16.32 12.18
N VAL A 88 -39.63 17.26 11.36
CA VAL A 88 -38.92 17.70 10.15
C VAL A 88 -37.56 18.27 10.51
N ARG A 89 -37.49 19.19 11.49
CA ARG A 89 -36.22 19.74 11.97
C ARG A 89 -35.27 18.65 12.46
N LYS A 90 -35.77 17.65 13.19
CA LYS A 90 -34.94 16.53 13.67
C LYS A 90 -34.39 15.69 12.52
N LEU A 91 -35.21 15.41 11.51
CA LEU A 91 -34.79 14.68 10.31
C LEU A 91 -33.73 15.45 9.51
N GLU A 92 -33.88 16.77 9.39
CA GLU A 92 -32.88 17.64 8.74
C GLU A 92 -31.56 17.65 9.52
N GLU A 93 -31.63 17.76 10.85
CA GLU A 93 -30.48 17.70 11.75
C GLU A 93 -29.71 16.37 11.58
N LEU A 94 -30.42 15.24 11.66
CA LEU A 94 -29.80 13.91 11.50
C LEU A 94 -29.18 13.72 10.12
N ASN A 95 -29.83 14.21 9.05
CA ASN A 95 -29.27 14.19 7.70
C ASN A 95 -27.97 14.99 7.62
N ALA A 96 -27.95 16.20 8.18
CA ALA A 96 -26.77 17.04 8.20
C ALA A 96 -25.61 16.38 8.97
N GLN A 97 -25.91 15.80 10.14
CA GLN A 97 -24.94 15.07 10.95
C GLN A 97 -24.37 13.85 10.20
N LEU A 98 -25.23 13.02 9.59
CA LEU A 98 -24.80 11.86 8.81
C LEU A 98 -23.90 12.25 7.64
N LYS A 99 -24.26 13.31 6.91
CA LYS A 99 -23.46 13.80 5.79
C LYS A 99 -22.08 14.28 6.25
N LEU A 100 -22.03 15.07 7.33
CA LEU A 100 -20.80 15.62 7.86
C LEU A 100 -19.90 14.54 8.46
N LYS A 101 -20.43 13.73 9.39
CA LYS A 101 -19.68 12.65 10.04
C LYS A 101 -19.30 11.56 9.05
N GLY A 102 -20.18 11.22 8.10
CA GLY A 102 -19.91 10.22 7.07
C GLY A 102 -18.81 10.65 6.12
N ARG A 103 -18.75 11.94 5.74
CA ARG A 103 -17.63 12.48 4.96
C ARG A 103 -16.32 12.41 5.74
N ALA A 104 -16.30 12.95 6.95
CA ALA A 104 -15.11 12.94 7.79
C ALA A 104 -14.59 11.52 8.05
N PHE A 105 -15.49 10.55 8.26
CA PHE A 105 -15.15 9.15 8.43
C PHE A 105 -14.46 8.56 7.20
N LYS A 106 -14.99 8.81 5.99
CA LYS A 106 -14.41 8.32 4.73
C LYS A 106 -13.05 8.95 4.45
N GLU A 107 -12.94 10.26 4.62
CA GLU A 107 -11.68 11.00 4.43
C GLU A 107 -10.60 10.49 5.38
N ASP A 108 -10.95 10.29 6.66
CA ASP A 108 -10.00 9.80 7.64
C ASP A 108 -9.63 8.33 7.42
N GLN A 109 -10.56 7.47 7.02
CA GLN A 109 -10.23 6.09 6.62
C GLN A 109 -9.27 6.06 5.44
N GLN A 110 -9.51 6.88 4.42
CA GLN A 110 -8.62 6.97 3.26
C GLN A 110 -7.25 7.49 3.69
N ARG A 111 -7.19 8.58 4.46
CA ARG A 111 -5.94 9.15 4.97
C ARG A 111 -5.13 8.12 5.77
N ARG A 112 -5.75 7.50 6.77
CA ARG A 112 -5.12 6.48 7.62
C ARG A 112 -4.69 5.26 6.81
N GLY A 113 -5.50 4.80 5.85
CA GLY A 113 -5.13 3.71 4.95
C GLY A 113 -3.88 4.03 4.13
N GLN A 114 -3.80 5.25 3.58
CA GLN A 114 -2.62 5.70 2.82
C GLN A 114 -1.38 5.85 3.70
N GLU A 115 -1.53 6.35 4.93
CA GLU A 115 -0.42 6.45 5.89
C GLU A 115 0.19 5.08 6.20
N GLU A 116 -0.63 4.08 6.51
CA GLU A 116 -0.14 2.74 6.80
C GLU A 116 0.43 2.05 5.55
N ASN A 117 -0.18 2.27 4.38
CA ASN A 117 0.36 1.76 3.12
C ASN A 117 1.74 2.38 2.81
N ASN A 118 1.92 3.67 3.03
CA ASN A 118 3.21 4.33 2.84
C ASN A 118 4.28 3.77 3.79
N LYS A 119 3.94 3.46 5.04
CA LYS A 119 4.85 2.78 5.96
C LYS A 119 5.29 1.41 5.43
N LEU A 120 4.34 0.64 4.89
CA LEU A 120 4.67 -0.66 4.27
C LEU A 120 5.59 -0.51 3.05
N LEU A 121 5.38 0.53 2.23
CA LEU A 121 6.25 0.81 1.09
C LEU A 121 7.68 1.18 1.52
N VAL A 122 7.84 1.94 2.59
CA VAL A 122 9.17 2.26 3.16
C VAL A 122 9.86 1.00 3.67
N LEU A 123 9.13 0.12 4.37
CA LEU A 123 9.67 -1.17 4.82
C LEU A 123 10.09 -2.04 3.63
N LEU A 124 9.23 -2.12 2.61
CA LEU A 124 9.52 -2.85 1.38
C LEU A 124 10.79 -2.32 0.70
N GLN A 125 10.93 -1.00 0.56
CA GLN A 125 12.11 -0.39 -0.05
C GLN A 125 13.39 -0.73 0.72
N SER A 126 13.35 -0.66 2.05
CA SER A 126 14.47 -1.03 2.92
C SER A 126 14.86 -2.51 2.78
N ALA A 127 13.87 -3.41 2.71
CA ALA A 127 14.13 -4.83 2.48
C ALA A 127 14.71 -5.11 1.09
N ILE A 128 14.20 -4.43 0.04
CA ILE A 128 14.76 -4.51 -1.31
C ILE A 128 16.22 -4.05 -1.30
N GLU A 129 16.53 -2.92 -0.67
CA GLU A 129 17.90 -2.41 -0.58
C GLU A 129 18.83 -3.40 0.14
N THR A 130 18.38 -3.97 1.25
CA THR A 130 19.13 -4.95 2.05
C THR A 130 19.45 -6.21 1.24
N VAL A 131 18.44 -6.78 0.58
CA VAL A 131 18.62 -7.97 -0.27
C VAL A 131 19.47 -7.65 -1.50
N SER A 132 19.29 -6.47 -2.11
CA SER A 132 20.06 -6.06 -3.28
C SER A 132 21.55 -5.91 -2.97
N LYS A 133 21.90 -5.29 -1.85
CA LYS A 133 23.30 -5.18 -1.39
C LYS A 133 23.91 -6.54 -1.06
N ARG A 134 23.14 -7.46 -0.49
CA ARG A 134 23.61 -8.81 -0.12
C ARG A 134 23.88 -9.68 -1.34
N GLU A 135 23.04 -9.57 -2.37
CA GLU A 135 23.06 -10.46 -3.54
C GLU A 135 23.75 -9.82 -4.76
N GLY A 136 24.14 -8.53 -4.68
CA GLY A 136 24.84 -7.82 -5.74
C GLY A 136 23.94 -7.38 -6.90
N TYR A 137 22.69 -6.98 -6.61
CA TYR A 137 21.79 -6.40 -7.60
C TYR A 137 21.98 -4.88 -7.69
N ASP A 138 22.19 -4.38 -8.90
CA ASP A 138 22.34 -2.96 -9.20
C ASP A 138 20.98 -2.33 -9.57
N LEU A 139 20.07 -3.11 -10.13
CA LEU A 139 18.74 -2.66 -10.54
C LEU A 139 17.66 -3.69 -10.20
N VAL A 140 16.57 -3.19 -9.62
CA VAL A 140 15.38 -3.99 -9.30
C VAL A 140 14.18 -3.41 -10.03
N PHE A 141 13.54 -4.20 -10.88
CA PHE A 141 12.34 -3.81 -11.60
C PHE A 141 11.09 -4.34 -10.90
N THR A 142 9.99 -3.61 -11.02
CA THR A 142 8.69 -4.15 -10.62
C THR A 142 8.18 -5.12 -11.69
N LYS A 143 7.43 -6.14 -11.29
CA LYS A 143 6.84 -7.11 -12.21
C LYS A 143 5.93 -6.47 -13.26
N GLN A 144 5.33 -5.32 -12.94
CA GLN A 144 4.50 -4.54 -13.86
C GLN A 144 5.31 -3.82 -14.96
N ALA A 145 6.60 -3.60 -14.74
CA ALA A 145 7.49 -2.90 -15.68
C ALA A 145 8.18 -3.84 -16.68
N VAL A 146 8.02 -5.16 -16.53
CA VAL A 146 8.68 -6.18 -17.36
C VAL A 146 7.67 -7.07 -18.07
N LEU A 147 7.93 -7.40 -19.34
CA LEU A 147 7.06 -8.26 -20.15
C LEU A 147 7.31 -9.76 -19.90
N PHE A 148 8.56 -10.10 -19.60
CA PHE A 148 9.00 -11.47 -19.29
C PHE A 148 10.17 -11.40 -18.33
N VAL A 149 10.22 -12.34 -17.40
CA VAL A 149 11.33 -12.51 -16.47
C VAL A 149 11.56 -14.00 -16.24
N ASP A 150 12.82 -14.44 -16.25
CA ASP A 150 13.18 -15.77 -15.79
C ASP A 150 12.84 -15.87 -14.28
N PRO A 151 12.09 -16.88 -13.81
CA PRO A 151 11.75 -17.03 -12.39
C PRO A 151 12.94 -16.94 -11.43
N LYS A 152 14.16 -17.26 -11.88
CA LYS A 152 15.39 -17.13 -11.08
C LYS A 152 15.76 -15.69 -10.73
N LEU A 153 15.28 -14.71 -11.50
CA LEU A 153 15.51 -13.29 -11.27
C LEU A 153 14.40 -12.65 -10.42
N ASP A 154 13.31 -13.38 -10.13
CA ASP A 154 12.28 -12.93 -9.20
C ASP A 154 12.77 -13.14 -7.75
N ILE A 155 13.02 -12.04 -7.05
CA ILE A 155 13.52 -12.06 -5.67
C ILE A 155 12.40 -11.86 -4.64
N SER A 156 11.12 -11.85 -5.05
CA SER A 156 9.99 -11.53 -4.17
C SER A 156 9.97 -12.36 -2.89
N ASP A 157 10.24 -13.67 -3.00
CA ASP A 157 10.24 -14.57 -1.85
C ASP A 157 11.41 -14.28 -0.89
N LYS A 158 12.56 -13.85 -1.41
CA LYS A 158 13.69 -13.38 -0.59
C LYS A 158 13.31 -12.10 0.18
N ILE A 159 12.58 -11.19 -0.45
CA ILE A 159 12.10 -9.96 0.19
C ILE A 159 11.06 -10.29 1.28
N ILE A 160 10.12 -11.19 1.02
CA ILE A 160 9.12 -11.64 2.01
C ILE A 160 9.81 -12.27 3.23
N GLN A 161 10.82 -13.11 2.99
CA GLN A 161 11.62 -13.69 4.07
C GLN A 161 12.35 -12.63 4.88
N GLU A 162 12.92 -11.60 4.23
CA GLU A 162 13.59 -10.50 4.93
C GLU A 162 12.61 -9.68 5.80
N LEU A 163 11.39 -9.43 5.30
CA LEU A 163 10.36 -8.68 6.02
C LEU A 163 9.66 -9.47 7.13
N SER A 164 9.87 -10.78 7.17
CA SER A 164 9.28 -11.71 8.15
C SER A 164 10.24 -12.10 9.27
N LYS A 165 11.49 -11.60 9.24
CA LYS A 165 12.44 -11.67 10.36
C LYS A 165 12.06 -10.67 11.44
#